data_AF-A0A6B3F0Q4-F1
#
_entry.id   AF-A0A6B3F0Q4-F1
#
_cell.length_a   1.000
_cell.length_b   1.000
_cell.length_c   1.000
_cell.angle_alpha   90.00
_cell.angle_beta   90.00
_cell.angle_gamma   90.00
#
_symmetry.space_group_name_H-M   'P 1'
#
loop_
_entity.id
_entity.type
_entity.pdbx_description
1 polymer ?
#
loop_
_entity_poly.entity_id
_entity_poly.type
_entity_poly.pdbx_seq_one_letter_code
_entity_poly.pdbx_strand_id
1 'polypeptide(L)'
;FGYNRLPGWSTGKPETNSTWNTPVFGNQKGEPCHADAYKDSWCQQAWRWNLDYVVDPHDDAMAYYWQKETNFYGRNVNPDTGASTGTTYDRGGWLDHVDYGLRSDTVYSKKAAAKVAFTTSERCLSDCGTFDSAHAKNWPDVPFDRYCKSGEECKDRYSPSFWTRKRLTKIDTSVLVGDAYKPVDSWALAHQFPSTGDGSSPALWLASIQRTGHTGTGDVTLPKVTFKGQQLANRVEGATTGGRPDPVPPLVRYRVYAVNTESGSTLGVTYSAPDCKPGDMPKPESNTRRCYPVIWSPPDSPGAEYEPYL
;
A
#
# COMPACT_ATOMS: atom_id res chain seq x y z
N PHE A 1 -7.14 8.62 16.74
CA PHE A 1 -7.18 7.76 15.54
C PHE A 1 -6.57 6.42 15.90
N GLY A 2 -6.95 5.34 15.23
CA GLY A 2 -6.50 4.00 15.60
C GLY A 2 -7.05 3.51 16.94
N TYR A 3 -8.27 3.94 17.30
CA TYR A 3 -9.03 3.40 18.42
C TYR A 3 -9.62 2.02 18.10
N ASN A 4 -9.84 1.73 16.80
CA ASN A 4 -10.41 0.49 16.25
C ASN A 4 -11.89 0.23 16.64
N ARG A 5 -12.34 0.75 17.77
CA ARG A 5 -13.70 0.70 18.29
C ARG A 5 -14.18 2.13 18.54
N LEU A 6 -15.30 2.51 17.96
CA LEU A 6 -15.86 3.85 18.10
C LEU A 6 -16.58 4.00 19.45
N PRO A 7 -16.88 5.23 19.91
CA PRO A 7 -17.64 5.44 21.14
C PRO A 7 -18.95 4.65 21.18
N GLY A 8 -19.24 4.01 22.31
CA GLY A 8 -20.42 3.16 22.49
C GLY A 8 -20.33 1.78 21.82
N TRP A 9 -19.13 1.34 21.43
CA TRP A 9 -18.91 -0.03 20.96
C TRP A 9 -19.20 -1.07 22.07
N SER A 10 -19.74 -2.20 21.66
CA SER A 10 -20.02 -3.37 22.49
C SER A 10 -19.85 -4.63 21.63
N THR A 11 -19.71 -5.79 22.25
CA THR A 11 -19.59 -7.08 21.55
C THR A 11 -20.67 -7.22 20.47
N GLY A 12 -20.26 -7.65 19.27
CA GLY A 12 -21.14 -7.82 18.11
C GLY A 12 -21.26 -6.59 17.21
N LYS A 13 -20.82 -5.41 17.66
CA LYS A 13 -20.76 -4.21 16.80
C LYS A 13 -19.51 -4.23 15.91
N PRO A 14 -19.57 -3.65 14.70
CA PRO A 14 -18.42 -3.60 13.80
C PRO A 14 -17.28 -2.75 14.40
N GLU A 15 -16.06 -3.25 14.20
CA GLU A 15 -14.82 -2.51 14.42
C GLU A 15 -14.42 -1.79 13.14
N THR A 16 -13.64 -0.71 13.25
CA THR A 16 -13.14 0.04 12.10
C THR A 16 -11.91 -0.60 11.46
N ASN A 17 -11.28 -1.60 12.11
CA ASN A 17 -10.05 -2.24 11.65
C ASN A 17 -8.89 -1.27 11.40
N SER A 18 -8.88 -0.13 12.10
CA SER A 18 -7.95 0.96 11.85
C SER A 18 -6.55 0.75 12.42
N THR A 19 -6.38 -0.20 13.33
CA THR A 19 -5.09 -0.49 13.98
C THR A 19 -4.49 -1.76 13.42
N TRP A 20 -3.32 -1.67 12.80
CA TRP A 20 -2.63 -2.80 12.18
C TRP A 20 -1.42 -3.21 13.01
N ASN A 21 -1.33 -4.51 13.30
CA ASN A 21 -0.38 -5.05 14.26
C ASN A 21 0.74 -5.85 13.61
N THR A 22 1.91 -5.81 14.24
CA THR A 22 3.07 -6.64 13.92
C THR A 22 3.72 -7.13 15.23
N PRO A 23 4.33 -8.32 15.23
CA PRO A 23 5.17 -8.76 16.34
C PRO A 23 6.35 -7.80 16.58
N VAL A 24 6.52 -7.39 17.84
CA VAL A 24 7.66 -6.59 18.34
C VAL A 24 8.24 -7.31 19.55
N PHE A 25 9.57 -7.39 19.64
CA PHE A 25 10.27 -7.96 20.78
C PHE A 25 10.56 -6.91 21.84
N GLY A 26 10.35 -7.26 23.11
CA GLY A 26 10.95 -6.56 24.25
C GLY A 26 12.27 -7.24 24.59
N ASN A 27 13.36 -6.49 24.69
CA ASN A 27 14.70 -7.04 24.89
C ASN A 27 15.29 -6.69 26.26
N GLN A 28 14.64 -5.83 27.05
CA GLN A 28 15.04 -5.53 28.42
C GLN A 28 13.96 -5.81 29.47
N LYS A 29 14.41 -6.20 30.67
CA LYS A 29 13.54 -6.36 31.84
C LYS A 29 12.82 -5.06 32.16
N GLY A 30 11.50 -5.13 32.27
CA GLY A 30 10.63 -3.98 32.55
C GLY A 30 10.02 -3.34 31.31
N GLU A 31 10.45 -3.74 30.11
CA GLU A 31 9.79 -3.33 28.88
C GLU A 31 8.47 -4.09 28.68
N PRO A 32 7.46 -3.45 28.06
CA PRO A 32 6.30 -4.16 27.55
C PRO A 32 6.75 -5.34 26.66
N CYS A 33 6.10 -6.48 26.83
CA CYS A 33 6.32 -7.67 26.01
C CYS A 33 7.64 -8.41 26.23
N HIS A 34 8.42 -8.03 27.25
CA HIS A 34 9.57 -8.81 27.69
C HIS A 34 9.16 -10.08 28.45
N ALA A 35 9.84 -11.20 28.20
CA ALA A 35 9.75 -12.44 28.96
C ALA A 35 11.16 -13.04 29.18
N ASP A 36 11.29 -13.97 30.13
CA ASP A 36 12.60 -14.56 30.47
C ASP A 36 13.24 -15.32 29.29
N ALA A 37 12.43 -15.98 28.47
CA ALA A 37 12.89 -16.68 27.27
C ALA A 37 12.68 -15.82 26.01
N TYR A 38 13.71 -15.67 25.18
CA TYR A 38 13.67 -14.88 23.95
C TYR A 38 12.46 -15.24 23.05
N LYS A 39 12.16 -16.53 22.89
CA LYS A 39 11.03 -17.00 22.07
C LYS A 39 9.67 -16.45 22.51
N ASP A 40 9.53 -16.09 23.79
CA ASP A 40 8.30 -15.58 24.42
C ASP A 40 8.35 -14.05 24.61
N SER A 41 9.52 -13.42 24.39
CA SER A 41 9.78 -12.00 24.64
C SER A 41 9.27 -11.09 23.52
N TRP A 42 8.01 -11.28 23.12
CA TRP A 42 7.35 -10.51 22.07
C TRP A 42 5.85 -10.37 22.31
N CYS A 43 5.23 -9.40 21.63
CA CYS A 43 3.78 -9.27 21.55
C CYS A 43 3.39 -8.61 20.22
N GLN A 44 2.09 -8.59 19.92
CA GLN A 44 1.56 -7.79 18.82
C GLN A 44 1.50 -6.31 19.25
N GLN A 45 2.16 -5.44 18.50
CA GLN A 45 2.05 -3.99 18.66
C GLN A 45 1.60 -3.34 17.36
N ALA A 46 0.91 -2.21 17.50
CA ALA A 46 0.48 -1.44 16.35
C ALA A 46 1.69 -0.83 15.62
N TRP A 47 1.79 -1.06 14.31
CA TRP A 47 2.77 -0.41 13.43
C TRP A 47 2.14 0.68 12.57
N ARG A 48 0.81 0.67 12.44
CA ARG A 48 0.05 1.68 11.72
C ARG A 48 -1.31 1.91 12.35
N TRP A 49 -1.58 3.17 12.64
CA TRP A 49 -2.88 3.67 13.08
C TRP A 49 -3.50 4.47 11.93
N ASN A 50 -4.51 3.91 11.29
CA ASN A 50 -5.29 4.61 10.28
C ASN A 50 -6.32 5.52 10.96
N LEU A 51 -6.73 6.58 10.26
CA LEU A 51 -7.86 7.40 10.70
C LEU A 51 -9.11 6.53 10.75
N ASP A 52 -9.84 6.56 11.87
CA ASP A 52 -11.10 5.83 12.07
C ASP A 52 -12.27 6.72 12.44
N TYR A 53 -12.01 7.87 13.06
CA TYR A 53 -13.06 8.69 13.62
C TYR A 53 -12.64 10.15 13.70
N VAL A 54 -13.53 11.03 13.27
CA VAL A 54 -13.40 12.47 13.46
C VAL A 54 -14.72 12.99 14.00
N VAL A 55 -14.61 13.90 14.97
CA VAL A 55 -15.73 14.63 15.57
C VAL A 55 -15.38 16.10 15.50
N ASP A 56 -16.32 16.92 15.06
CA ASP A 56 -16.18 18.37 15.05
C ASP A 56 -16.75 19.00 16.34
N PRO A 57 -16.55 20.31 16.57
CA PRO A 57 -17.07 20.99 17.77
C PRO A 57 -18.60 21.02 17.91
N HIS A 58 -19.35 20.69 16.86
CA HIS A 58 -20.82 20.63 16.88
C HIS A 58 -21.35 19.21 17.07
N ASP A 59 -20.46 18.26 17.41
CA ASP A 59 -20.74 16.83 17.56
C ASP A 59 -21.13 16.11 16.25
N ASP A 60 -20.82 16.72 15.09
CA ASP A 60 -20.90 16.02 13.81
C ASP A 60 -19.71 15.06 13.71
N ALA A 61 -20.00 13.85 13.21
CA ALA A 61 -19.04 12.76 13.18
C ALA A 61 -18.91 12.14 11.79
N MET A 62 -17.71 11.64 11.52
CA MET A 62 -17.42 10.76 10.39
C MET A 62 -16.58 9.58 10.83
N ALA A 63 -16.83 8.41 10.25
CA ALA A 63 -16.18 7.16 10.59
C ALA A 63 -15.57 6.48 9.36
N TYR A 64 -14.36 5.94 9.51
CA TYR A 64 -13.60 5.29 8.45
C TYR A 64 -13.40 3.82 8.81
N TYR A 65 -13.78 2.93 7.89
CA TYR A 65 -13.70 1.48 8.08
C TYR A 65 -12.71 0.90 7.09
N TRP A 66 -11.91 -0.06 7.55
CA TRP A 66 -10.80 -0.62 6.80
C TRP A 66 -10.95 -2.14 6.65
N GLN A 67 -10.33 -2.68 5.60
CA GLN A 67 -10.01 -4.10 5.50
C GLN A 67 -8.52 -4.30 5.75
N LYS A 68 -8.15 -5.45 6.31
CA LYS A 68 -6.76 -5.82 6.55
C LYS A 68 -6.33 -6.94 5.62
N GLU A 69 -5.06 -6.91 5.25
CA GLU A 69 -4.37 -8.03 4.64
C GLU A 69 -3.38 -8.60 5.63
N THR A 70 -3.44 -9.91 5.87
CA THR A 70 -2.51 -10.61 6.74
C THR A 70 -1.41 -11.32 5.95
N ASN A 71 -0.30 -11.58 6.61
CA ASN A 71 0.79 -12.44 6.14
C ASN A 71 1.47 -13.08 7.35
N PHE A 72 2.35 -14.04 7.11
CA PHE A 72 3.18 -14.65 8.14
C PHE A 72 4.65 -14.34 7.87
N TYR A 73 5.46 -14.32 8.92
CA TYR A 73 6.92 -14.29 8.79
C TYR A 73 7.55 -15.20 9.85
N GLY A 74 8.78 -15.65 9.60
CA GLY A 74 9.53 -16.53 10.47
C GLY A 74 10.16 -15.75 11.61
N ARG A 75 9.55 -15.80 12.80
CA ARG A 75 10.08 -15.22 14.02
C ARG A 75 11.00 -16.22 14.75
N ASN A 76 11.85 -15.75 15.66
CA ASN A 76 12.69 -16.63 16.52
C ASN A 76 13.53 -17.61 15.68
N VAL A 77 14.29 -17.06 14.74
CA VAL A 77 15.05 -17.83 13.77
C VAL A 77 16.26 -18.47 14.45
N ASN A 78 16.43 -19.78 14.23
CA ASN A 78 17.68 -20.46 14.54
C ASN A 78 18.69 -20.16 13.40
N PRO A 79 19.83 -19.50 13.69
CA PRO A 79 20.77 -19.08 12.65
C PRO A 79 21.47 -20.24 11.93
N ASP A 80 21.56 -21.42 12.56
CA ASP A 80 22.25 -22.59 12.01
C ASP A 80 21.35 -23.42 11.07
N THR A 81 20.07 -23.56 11.43
CA THR A 81 19.11 -24.41 10.68
C THR A 81 18.13 -23.63 9.83
N GLY A 82 17.96 -22.34 10.10
CA GLY A 82 16.93 -21.49 9.53
C GLY A 82 15.52 -21.81 10.02
N ALA A 83 15.37 -22.68 11.03
CA ALA A 83 14.08 -23.00 11.64
C ALA A 83 13.49 -21.76 12.32
N SER A 84 12.19 -21.54 12.14
CA SER A 84 11.51 -20.35 12.64
C SER A 84 10.04 -20.61 12.98
N THR A 85 9.44 -19.68 13.74
CA THR A 85 8.03 -19.72 14.12
C THR A 85 7.22 -18.79 13.23
N GLY A 86 6.44 -19.36 12.31
CA GLY A 86 5.50 -18.60 11.47
C GLY A 86 4.51 -17.82 12.34
N THR A 87 4.60 -16.49 12.30
CA THR A 87 3.79 -15.59 13.12
C THR A 87 3.00 -14.62 12.25
N THR A 88 1.68 -14.52 12.48
CA THR A 88 0.79 -13.63 11.73
C THR A 88 1.05 -12.16 12.05
N TYR A 89 0.83 -11.29 11.07
CA TYR A 89 0.78 -9.84 11.21
C TYR A 89 -0.12 -9.23 10.15
N ASP A 90 -0.56 -8.00 10.39
CA ASP A 90 -1.26 -7.19 9.40
C ASP A 90 -0.20 -6.59 8.44
N ARG A 91 -0.07 -7.12 7.23
CA ARG A 91 0.91 -6.65 6.22
C ARG A 91 0.47 -5.40 5.47
N GLY A 92 -0.81 -5.05 5.55
CA GLY A 92 -1.41 -3.97 4.79
C GLY A 92 -2.93 -3.99 4.87
N GLY A 93 -3.59 -3.31 3.93
CA GLY A 93 -5.03 -3.18 3.91
C GLY A 93 -5.49 -2.02 3.03
N TRP A 94 -6.79 -1.77 3.01
CA TRP A 94 -7.39 -0.68 2.26
C TRP A 94 -8.58 -0.08 2.99
N LEU A 95 -8.92 1.17 2.67
CA LEU A 95 -10.15 1.80 3.15
C LEU A 95 -11.34 1.10 2.48
N ASP A 96 -12.29 0.62 3.26
CA ASP A 96 -13.48 -0.10 2.81
C ASP A 96 -14.59 0.90 2.49
N HIS A 97 -14.92 1.74 3.47
CA HIS A 97 -15.87 2.83 3.30
C HIS A 97 -15.68 3.91 4.36
N VAL A 98 -16.28 5.07 4.08
CA VAL A 98 -16.43 6.18 5.02
C VAL A 98 -17.91 6.48 5.18
N ASP A 99 -18.34 6.54 6.43
CA ASP A 99 -19.67 6.96 6.85
C ASP A 99 -19.62 8.44 7.25
N TYR A 100 -20.46 9.26 6.61
CA TYR A 100 -20.53 10.71 6.78
C TYR A 100 -21.87 11.17 7.35
N GLY A 101 -21.86 12.31 8.04
CA GLY A 101 -23.06 12.91 8.61
C GLY A 101 -23.64 12.06 9.74
N LEU A 102 -22.77 11.50 10.58
CA LEU A 102 -23.14 10.89 11.85
C LEU A 102 -23.17 11.96 12.95
N ARG A 103 -23.74 11.60 14.10
CA ARG A 103 -23.57 12.34 15.35
C ARG A 103 -22.70 11.52 16.30
N SER A 104 -21.92 12.20 17.14
CA SER A 104 -20.93 11.53 17.99
C SER A 104 -21.54 10.55 19.00
N ASP A 105 -22.78 10.78 19.41
CA ASP A 105 -23.58 9.98 20.34
C ASP A 105 -24.42 8.88 19.66
N THR A 106 -24.53 8.86 18.33
CA THR A 106 -25.39 7.91 17.60
C THR A 106 -24.65 7.03 16.59
N VAL A 107 -23.32 6.96 16.63
CA VAL A 107 -22.46 6.26 15.65
C VAL A 107 -22.91 4.80 15.38
N TYR A 108 -23.43 4.11 16.39
CA TYR A 108 -23.89 2.73 16.27
C TYR A 108 -25.43 2.55 16.30
N SER A 109 -26.21 3.62 16.45
CA SER A 109 -27.66 3.56 16.59
C SER A 109 -28.42 4.21 15.43
N LYS A 110 -27.73 4.96 14.57
CA LYS A 110 -28.29 5.61 13.38
C LYS A 110 -27.44 5.30 12.16
N LYS A 111 -28.09 5.29 10.99
CA LYS A 111 -27.38 5.22 9.70
C LYS A 111 -26.74 6.56 9.41
N ALA A 112 -25.58 6.53 8.78
CA ALA A 112 -24.91 7.72 8.27
C ALA A 112 -25.79 8.40 7.20
N ALA A 113 -25.76 9.73 7.14
CA ALA A 113 -26.51 10.47 6.14
C ALA A 113 -25.94 10.26 4.73
N ALA A 114 -24.64 10.01 4.62
CA ALA A 114 -23.97 9.69 3.37
C ALA A 114 -22.88 8.62 3.57
N LYS A 115 -22.55 7.92 2.49
CA LYS A 115 -21.53 6.88 2.49
C LYS A 115 -20.70 6.93 1.22
N VAL A 116 -19.39 6.76 1.39
CA VAL A 116 -18.42 6.57 0.30
C VAL A 116 -17.81 5.19 0.42
N ALA A 117 -17.99 4.32 -0.58
CA ALA A 117 -17.48 2.95 -0.59
C ALA A 117 -16.36 2.79 -1.63
N PHE A 118 -15.37 1.97 -1.28
CA PHE A 118 -14.17 1.74 -2.08
C PHE A 118 -14.10 0.26 -2.48
N THR A 119 -14.35 -0.01 -3.76
CA THR A 119 -14.24 -1.37 -4.30
C THR A 119 -12.84 -1.62 -4.78
N THR A 120 -12.25 -2.74 -4.37
CA THR A 120 -10.92 -3.18 -4.82
C THR A 120 -10.97 -4.45 -5.64
N SER A 121 -9.90 -4.71 -6.39
CA SER A 121 -9.67 -5.97 -7.10
C SER A 121 -8.21 -6.37 -6.96
N GLU A 122 -7.89 -7.62 -7.29
CA GLU A 122 -6.50 -8.10 -7.33
C GLU A 122 -5.68 -7.33 -8.39
N ARG A 123 -4.38 -7.13 -8.10
CA ARG A 123 -3.38 -6.53 -9.00
C ARG A 123 -2.92 -7.47 -10.10
N CYS A 124 -3.36 -8.73 -10.07
CA CYS A 124 -3.12 -9.74 -11.09
C CYS A 124 -3.44 -9.27 -12.52
N LEU A 125 -2.82 -9.94 -13.50
CA LEU A 125 -3.12 -9.87 -14.92
C LEU A 125 -4.20 -10.88 -15.34
N SER A 126 -4.11 -12.11 -14.84
CA SER A 126 -5.06 -13.22 -15.06
C SER A 126 -5.09 -14.16 -13.86
N ASP A 127 -6.04 -15.10 -13.83
CA ASP A 127 -6.14 -16.20 -12.84
C ASP A 127 -6.02 -15.75 -11.38
N CYS A 128 -6.71 -14.65 -11.08
CA CYS A 128 -6.60 -13.89 -9.85
C CYS A 128 -7.12 -14.58 -8.58
N GLY A 129 -7.69 -15.78 -8.71
CA GLY A 129 -8.24 -16.55 -7.59
C GLY A 129 -7.18 -17.29 -6.79
N THR A 130 -6.00 -17.54 -7.37
CA THR A 130 -4.96 -18.41 -6.79
C THR A 130 -3.65 -17.65 -6.66
N PHE A 131 -3.14 -17.54 -5.43
CA PHE A 131 -1.87 -16.87 -5.14
C PHE A 131 -0.87 -17.88 -4.56
N ASP A 132 -0.14 -18.52 -5.46
CA ASP A 132 0.88 -19.52 -5.16
C ASP A 132 2.10 -19.32 -6.09
N SER A 133 3.12 -20.18 -5.92
CA SER A 133 4.37 -20.07 -6.68
C SER A 133 4.20 -20.29 -8.17
N ALA A 134 3.23 -21.12 -8.59
CA ALA A 134 2.97 -21.40 -9.99
C ALA A 134 2.33 -20.20 -10.70
N HIS A 135 1.51 -19.42 -9.98
CA HIS A 135 0.79 -18.26 -10.51
C HIS A 135 1.43 -16.92 -10.15
N ALA A 136 2.55 -16.90 -9.41
CA ALA A 136 3.20 -15.68 -8.92
C ALA A 136 3.45 -14.63 -10.02
N LYS A 137 3.79 -15.07 -11.24
CA LYS A 137 4.03 -14.18 -12.40
C LYS A 137 2.79 -13.35 -12.80
N ASN A 138 1.59 -13.76 -12.41
CA ASN A 138 0.37 -13.01 -12.68
C ASN A 138 0.30 -11.71 -11.88
N TRP A 139 1.05 -11.56 -10.77
CA TRP A 139 1.19 -10.31 -10.03
C TRP A 139 2.57 -9.70 -10.27
N PRO A 140 2.77 -8.94 -11.37
CA PRO A 140 4.10 -8.47 -11.77
C PRO A 140 4.74 -7.50 -10.78
N ASP A 141 3.94 -6.84 -9.93
CA ASP A 141 4.41 -5.84 -8.98
C ASP A 141 4.17 -6.20 -7.52
N VAL A 142 3.87 -7.48 -7.22
CA VAL A 142 3.70 -7.97 -5.86
C VAL A 142 4.85 -8.92 -5.51
N PRO A 143 5.52 -8.73 -4.35
CA PRO A 143 6.65 -9.55 -3.94
C PRO A 143 6.18 -10.91 -3.41
N PHE A 144 5.84 -11.85 -4.32
CA PHE A 144 5.42 -13.21 -3.94
C PHE A 144 6.49 -13.94 -3.11
N ASP A 145 7.77 -13.65 -3.33
CA ASP A 145 8.89 -14.18 -2.53
C ASP A 145 8.75 -13.87 -1.03
N ARG A 146 8.02 -12.80 -0.67
CA ARG A 146 7.75 -12.40 0.71
C ARG A 146 6.43 -12.92 1.29
N TYR A 147 5.67 -13.68 0.51
CA TYR A 147 4.46 -14.33 0.99
C TYR A 147 4.79 -15.58 1.82
N CYS A 148 4.12 -15.70 2.97
CA CYS A 148 4.10 -16.92 3.76
C CYS A 148 2.68 -17.19 4.23
N LYS A 149 2.18 -18.40 3.97
CA LYS A 149 0.81 -18.77 4.34
C LYS A 149 0.73 -19.26 5.78
N SER A 150 -0.48 -19.26 6.34
CA SER A 150 -0.74 -19.84 7.66
C SER A 150 -0.29 -21.30 7.72
N GLY A 151 0.41 -21.66 8.81
CA GLY A 151 0.91 -23.01 9.05
C GLY A 151 2.28 -23.32 8.43
N GLU A 152 2.89 -22.39 7.70
CA GLU A 152 4.29 -22.53 7.26
C GLU A 152 5.26 -21.98 8.32
N GLU A 153 6.48 -22.54 8.37
CA GLU A 153 7.57 -22.04 9.22
C GLU A 153 8.13 -20.69 8.73
N CYS A 154 7.82 -20.30 7.49
CA CYS A 154 8.28 -19.08 6.82
C CYS A 154 9.81 -18.99 6.71
N LYS A 155 10.46 -20.10 6.36
CA LYS A 155 11.90 -20.13 6.06
C LYS A 155 12.25 -19.08 4.99
N ASP A 156 13.39 -18.42 5.19
CA ASP A 156 13.92 -17.33 4.36
C ASP A 156 13.06 -16.04 4.31
N ARG A 157 12.01 -15.95 5.15
CA ARG A 157 11.14 -14.78 5.31
C ARG A 157 11.12 -14.33 6.77
N TYR A 158 12.27 -13.85 7.24
CA TYR A 158 12.54 -13.62 8.66
C TYR A 158 12.17 -12.22 9.19
N SER A 159 11.56 -11.39 8.34
CA SER A 159 11.07 -10.08 8.73
C SER A 159 9.66 -9.84 8.18
N PRO A 160 8.85 -9.03 8.88
CA PRO A 160 7.62 -8.50 8.30
C PRO A 160 7.92 -7.77 6.98
N SER A 161 7.01 -7.92 6.02
CA SER A 161 7.06 -7.22 4.74
C SER A 161 5.70 -6.62 4.46
N PHE A 162 5.69 -5.38 3.96
CA PHE A 162 4.47 -4.59 3.83
C PHE A 162 4.17 -4.32 2.36
N TRP A 163 3.04 -4.85 1.89
CA TRP A 163 2.62 -4.78 0.49
C TRP A 163 1.13 -5.10 0.40
N THR A 164 0.51 -4.75 -0.73
CA THR A 164 -0.90 -5.03 -1.01
C THR A 164 -1.03 -5.73 -2.36
N ARG A 165 -1.96 -6.68 -2.44
CA ARG A 165 -2.39 -7.25 -3.73
C ARG A 165 -3.58 -6.52 -4.31
N LYS A 166 -4.11 -5.51 -3.62
CA LYS A 166 -5.32 -4.82 -4.04
C LYS A 166 -5.00 -3.56 -4.83
N ARG A 167 -5.83 -3.29 -5.83
CA ARG A 167 -5.97 -2.00 -6.50
C ARG A 167 -7.39 -1.50 -6.35
N LEU A 168 -7.57 -0.20 -6.20
CA LEU A 168 -8.89 0.43 -6.19
C LEU A 168 -9.47 0.40 -7.60
N THR A 169 -10.69 -0.08 -7.79
CA THR A 169 -11.34 -0.18 -9.10
C THR A 169 -12.62 0.64 -9.18
N LYS A 170 -13.25 0.93 -8.04
CA LYS A 170 -14.45 1.76 -7.99
C LYS A 170 -14.53 2.58 -6.71
N ILE A 171 -15.03 3.81 -6.83
CA ILE A 171 -15.51 4.61 -5.71
C ILE A 171 -16.99 4.84 -5.94
N ASP A 172 -17.83 4.56 -4.94
CA ASP A 172 -19.27 4.79 -4.97
C ASP A 172 -19.66 5.76 -3.87
N THR A 173 -20.50 6.73 -4.20
CA THR A 173 -21.10 7.65 -3.23
C THR A 173 -22.60 7.41 -3.16
N SER A 174 -23.15 7.54 -1.97
CA SER A 174 -24.59 7.38 -1.73
C SER A 174 -25.07 8.24 -0.57
N VAL A 175 -26.35 8.59 -0.59
CA VAL A 175 -27.03 9.34 0.46
C VAL A 175 -28.22 8.56 1.00
N LEU A 176 -28.52 8.72 2.27
CA LEU A 176 -29.65 8.06 2.91
C LEU A 176 -30.96 8.77 2.51
N VAL A 177 -31.90 8.02 1.93
CA VAL A 177 -33.26 8.48 1.61
C VAL A 177 -34.25 7.54 2.28
N GLY A 178 -34.97 8.04 3.29
CA GLY A 178 -35.72 7.17 4.21
C GLY A 178 -34.77 6.21 4.91
N ASP A 179 -34.95 4.92 4.70
CA ASP A 179 -34.11 3.87 5.30
C ASP A 179 -33.11 3.23 4.32
N ALA A 180 -33.00 3.73 3.09
CA ALA A 180 -32.14 3.12 2.06
C ALA A 180 -31.12 4.11 1.50
N TYR A 181 -29.90 3.65 1.29
CA TYR A 181 -28.89 4.42 0.56
C TYR A 181 -29.23 4.45 -0.93
N LYS A 182 -29.25 5.66 -1.50
CA LYS A 182 -29.43 5.91 -2.94
C LYS A 182 -28.10 6.37 -3.54
N PRO A 183 -27.68 5.80 -4.69
CA PRO A 183 -26.42 6.18 -5.33
C PRO A 183 -26.47 7.63 -5.84
N VAL A 184 -25.34 8.33 -5.79
CA VAL A 184 -25.18 9.71 -6.27
C VAL A 184 -24.22 9.76 -7.45
N ASP A 185 -22.96 9.38 -7.21
CA ASP A 185 -21.91 9.30 -8.22
C ASP A 185 -21.08 8.04 -8.01
N SER A 186 -20.56 7.49 -9.10
CA SER A 186 -19.52 6.47 -9.09
C SER A 186 -18.34 6.85 -9.96
N TRP A 187 -17.15 6.36 -9.60
CA TRP A 187 -15.92 6.51 -10.36
C TRP A 187 -15.33 5.13 -10.63
N ALA A 188 -15.18 4.75 -11.90
CA ALA A 188 -14.46 3.57 -12.31
C ALA A 188 -12.99 3.89 -12.59
N LEU A 189 -12.07 3.15 -11.99
CA LEU A 189 -10.62 3.34 -12.14
C LEU A 189 -10.02 2.18 -12.93
N ALA A 190 -9.46 2.49 -14.11
CA ALA A 190 -8.80 1.52 -14.96
C ALA A 190 -7.29 1.56 -14.77
N HIS A 191 -6.69 0.40 -14.58
CA HIS A 191 -5.26 0.25 -14.36
C HIS A 191 -4.61 -0.61 -15.44
N GLN A 192 -3.31 -0.43 -15.64
CA GLN A 192 -2.48 -1.16 -16.60
C GLN A 192 -1.12 -1.48 -15.97
N PHE A 193 -0.39 -2.38 -16.63
CA PHE A 193 1.00 -2.73 -16.31
C PHE A 193 1.87 -2.53 -17.56
N PRO A 194 2.14 -1.28 -17.96
CA PRO A 194 2.89 -1.03 -19.18
C PRO A 194 4.33 -1.50 -19.04
N SER A 195 4.89 -2.07 -20.11
CA SER A 195 6.29 -2.51 -20.15
C SER A 195 7.23 -1.34 -19.83
N THR A 196 8.24 -1.59 -19.01
CA THR A 196 9.23 -0.60 -18.60
C THR A 196 10.30 -0.36 -19.67
N GLY A 197 10.47 -1.27 -20.62
CA GLY A 197 11.49 -1.19 -21.68
C GLY A 197 12.93 -1.49 -21.22
N ASP A 198 13.18 -1.56 -19.91
CA ASP A 198 14.49 -1.82 -19.29
C ASP A 198 14.63 -3.24 -18.70
N GLY A 199 13.65 -4.11 -18.97
CA GLY A 199 13.61 -5.49 -18.45
C GLY A 199 13.16 -5.63 -17.00
N SER A 200 12.89 -4.53 -16.28
CA SER A 200 12.33 -4.58 -14.93
C SER A 200 10.82 -4.90 -14.92
N SER A 201 10.31 -5.35 -13.78
CA SER A 201 8.87 -5.65 -13.65
C SER A 201 8.01 -4.37 -13.75
N PRO A 202 6.90 -4.39 -14.51
CA PRO A 202 6.02 -3.24 -14.64
C PRO A 202 5.35 -2.90 -13.30
N ALA A 203 5.12 -1.60 -13.06
CA ALA A 203 4.35 -1.13 -11.91
C ALA A 203 2.90 -0.82 -12.32
N LEU A 204 1.98 -0.92 -11.36
CA LEU A 204 0.60 -0.52 -11.54
C LEU A 204 0.51 0.95 -12.00
N TRP A 205 -0.09 1.16 -13.18
CA TRP A 205 -0.34 2.47 -13.78
C TRP A 205 -1.83 2.77 -13.79
N LEU A 206 -2.25 3.91 -13.25
CA LEU A 206 -3.63 4.39 -13.39
C LEU A 206 -3.80 4.98 -14.79
N ALA A 207 -4.54 4.29 -15.65
CA ALA A 207 -4.74 4.70 -17.04
C ALA A 207 -5.91 5.68 -17.20
N SER A 208 -6.98 5.51 -16.43
CA SER A 208 -8.13 6.41 -16.49
C SER A 208 -9.02 6.39 -15.25
N ILE A 209 -9.76 7.48 -15.06
CA ILE A 209 -10.90 7.57 -14.14
C ILE A 209 -12.14 7.94 -14.97
N GLN A 210 -13.27 7.28 -14.73
CA GLN A 210 -14.54 7.58 -15.39
C GLN A 210 -15.64 7.81 -14.36
N ARG A 211 -16.29 8.98 -14.41
CA ARG A 211 -17.40 9.32 -13.53
C ARG A 211 -18.75 8.97 -14.18
N THR A 212 -19.65 8.40 -13.39
CA THR A 212 -21.08 8.23 -13.73
C THR A 212 -21.92 8.84 -12.62
N GLY A 213 -22.78 9.79 -12.97
CA GLY A 213 -23.82 10.30 -12.06
C GLY A 213 -25.07 9.43 -12.14
N HIS A 214 -25.69 9.17 -11.00
CA HIS A 214 -26.83 8.25 -10.82
C HIS A 214 -28.13 8.95 -10.40
N THR A 215 -28.10 10.28 -10.29
CA THR A 215 -29.26 11.09 -9.87
C THR A 215 -30.09 11.55 -11.07
N GLY A 216 -31.36 11.89 -10.86
CA GLY A 216 -32.24 12.44 -11.89
C GLY A 216 -33.06 11.35 -12.59
N THR A 217 -33.23 11.46 -13.91
CA THR A 217 -34.05 10.52 -14.70
C THR A 217 -33.30 9.28 -15.18
N GLY A 218 -32.00 9.15 -14.88
CA GLY A 218 -31.17 8.02 -15.26
C GLY A 218 -29.67 8.29 -15.12
N ASP A 219 -28.86 7.27 -15.40
CA ASP A 219 -27.40 7.36 -15.30
C ASP A 219 -26.79 8.20 -16.42
N VAL A 220 -25.85 9.08 -16.06
CA VAL A 220 -25.08 9.90 -17.01
C VAL A 220 -23.59 9.61 -16.82
N THR A 221 -22.97 8.98 -17.84
CA THR A 221 -21.54 8.67 -17.83
C THR A 221 -20.75 9.74 -18.59
N LEU A 222 -19.78 10.34 -17.91
CA LEU A 222 -18.89 11.34 -18.51
C LEU A 222 -17.74 10.67 -19.31
N PRO A 223 -17.11 11.40 -20.24
CA PRO A 223 -15.85 10.98 -20.85
C PRO A 223 -14.79 10.68 -19.79
N LYS A 224 -13.86 9.79 -20.12
CA LYS A 224 -12.78 9.39 -19.20
C LYS A 224 -11.76 10.51 -19.05
N VAL A 225 -11.36 10.78 -17.80
CA VAL A 225 -10.05 11.39 -17.53
C VAL A 225 -8.98 10.35 -17.84
N THR A 226 -8.01 10.65 -18.68
CA THR A 226 -6.95 9.70 -19.06
C THR A 226 -5.56 10.23 -18.78
N PHE A 227 -4.69 9.35 -18.30
CA PHE A 227 -3.31 9.68 -17.97
C PHE A 227 -2.38 9.15 -19.06
N LYS A 228 -1.65 10.05 -19.71
CA LYS A 228 -0.60 9.71 -20.65
C LYS A 228 0.73 9.67 -19.92
N GLY A 229 1.46 8.57 -20.07
CA GLY A 229 2.73 8.38 -19.40
C GLY A 229 3.90 8.34 -20.37
N GLN A 230 5.04 8.81 -19.88
CA GLN A 230 6.35 8.69 -20.51
C GLN A 230 7.26 7.87 -19.60
N GLN A 231 8.16 7.10 -20.20
CA GLN A 231 9.15 6.30 -19.48
C GLN A 231 10.29 7.20 -19.00
N LEU A 232 10.54 7.24 -17.70
CA LEU A 232 11.68 7.93 -17.10
C LEU A 232 12.41 7.01 -16.11
N ALA A 233 13.75 7.10 -16.11
CA ALA A 233 14.60 6.38 -15.17
C ALA A 233 14.40 6.89 -13.73
N ASN A 234 14.44 5.98 -12.75
CA ASN A 234 14.42 6.33 -11.32
C ASN A 234 15.76 6.13 -10.63
N ARG A 235 16.75 5.65 -11.38
CA ARG A 235 18.08 5.36 -10.90
C ARG A 235 19.10 5.87 -11.92
N VAL A 236 20.25 6.28 -11.42
CA VAL A 236 21.43 6.55 -12.24
C VAL A 236 22.04 5.19 -12.61
N GLU A 237 21.75 4.71 -13.82
CA GLU A 237 22.31 3.45 -14.34
C GLU A 237 23.83 3.55 -14.47
N GLY A 238 24.55 2.50 -14.05
CA GLY A 238 26.01 2.46 -14.13
C GLY A 238 26.69 3.35 -13.09
N ALA A 239 25.99 3.74 -12.01
CA ALA A 239 26.62 4.37 -10.88
C ALA A 239 27.73 3.45 -10.34
N THR A 240 28.92 4.00 -10.16
CA THR A 240 30.09 3.23 -9.73
C THR A 240 30.24 3.37 -8.22
N THR A 241 30.04 2.27 -7.49
CA THR A 241 30.51 2.17 -6.09
C THR A 241 31.60 1.11 -6.00
N GLY A 242 32.72 1.42 -5.34
CA GLY A 242 33.87 0.50 -5.28
C GLY A 242 34.58 0.26 -6.62
N GLY A 243 34.44 1.17 -7.58
CA GLY A 243 35.20 1.17 -8.85
C GLY A 243 34.63 0.29 -9.98
N ARG A 244 33.46 -0.34 -9.80
CA ARG A 244 32.76 -1.07 -10.88
C ARG A 244 31.37 -0.48 -11.12
N PRO A 245 30.92 -0.35 -12.39
CA PRO A 245 29.55 0.01 -12.68
C PRO A 245 28.60 -1.01 -12.06
N ASP A 246 27.54 -0.54 -11.40
CA ASP A 246 26.51 -1.43 -10.93
C ASP A 246 25.76 -2.08 -12.12
N PRO A 247 25.35 -3.36 -12.02
CA PRO A 247 24.62 -4.06 -13.07
C PRO A 247 23.09 -3.85 -12.98
N VAL A 248 22.61 -2.92 -12.16
CA VAL A 248 21.18 -2.74 -11.87
C VAL A 248 20.56 -1.82 -12.94
N PRO A 249 19.43 -2.21 -13.55
CA PRO A 249 18.80 -1.39 -14.58
C PRO A 249 18.32 -0.03 -14.02
N PRO A 250 18.07 0.96 -14.88
CA PRO A 250 17.65 2.32 -14.51
C PRO A 250 16.30 2.40 -13.75
N LEU A 251 15.59 1.27 -13.60
CA LEU A 251 14.29 1.16 -12.94
C LEU A 251 13.27 2.12 -13.55
N VAL A 252 13.08 1.99 -14.87
CA VAL A 252 12.19 2.84 -15.65
C VAL A 252 10.77 2.70 -15.15
N ARG A 253 10.13 3.84 -14.86
CA ARG A 253 8.71 3.92 -14.50
C ARG A 253 8.00 4.94 -15.38
N TYR A 254 6.70 4.74 -15.52
CA TYR A 254 5.85 5.72 -16.17
C TYR A 254 5.65 6.95 -15.27
N ARG A 255 5.73 8.13 -15.89
CA ARG A 255 5.48 9.44 -15.28
C ARG A 255 4.44 10.17 -16.12
N VAL A 256 3.45 10.78 -15.49
CA VAL A 256 2.35 11.46 -16.19
C VAL A 256 2.90 12.69 -16.92
N TYR A 257 2.84 12.72 -18.25
CA TYR A 257 3.19 13.92 -19.02
C TYR A 257 1.97 14.67 -19.55
N ALA A 258 0.82 14.01 -19.60
CA ALA A 258 -0.43 14.68 -19.94
C ALA A 258 -1.64 14.04 -19.25
N VAL A 259 -2.62 14.88 -18.93
CA VAL A 259 -3.94 14.47 -18.43
C VAL A 259 -4.99 15.02 -19.37
N ASN A 260 -5.72 14.15 -20.06
CA ASN A 260 -6.91 14.56 -20.79
C ASN A 260 -8.08 14.57 -19.81
N THR A 261 -8.79 15.69 -19.76
CA THR A 261 -9.92 15.95 -18.87
C THR A 261 -11.24 15.51 -19.51
N GLU A 262 -12.27 15.32 -18.68
CA GLU A 262 -13.61 14.99 -19.12
C GLU A 262 -14.29 16.11 -19.94
N SER A 263 -13.82 17.36 -19.82
CA SER A 263 -14.29 18.51 -20.59
C SER A 263 -13.60 18.68 -21.94
N GLY A 264 -12.67 17.78 -22.31
CA GLY A 264 -11.96 17.81 -23.59
C GLY A 264 -10.67 18.63 -23.60
N SER A 265 -10.25 19.20 -22.47
CA SER A 265 -8.96 19.89 -22.35
C SER A 265 -7.82 18.91 -22.03
N THR A 266 -6.59 19.29 -22.36
CA THR A 266 -5.37 18.53 -22.00
C THR A 266 -4.45 19.39 -21.14
N LEU A 267 -4.12 18.88 -19.95
CA LEU A 267 -3.07 19.43 -19.10
C LEU A 267 -1.74 18.77 -19.45
N GLY A 268 -0.72 19.57 -19.77
CA GLY A 268 0.66 19.10 -19.95
C GLY A 268 1.48 19.17 -18.66
N VAL A 269 2.33 18.18 -18.44
CA VAL A 269 3.26 18.09 -17.30
C VAL A 269 4.67 17.89 -17.84
N THR A 270 5.58 18.77 -17.45
CA THR A 270 7.00 18.65 -17.76
C THR A 270 7.79 18.29 -16.52
N TYR A 271 8.86 17.52 -16.71
CA TYR A 271 9.78 17.14 -15.65
C TYR A 271 11.12 17.79 -15.92
N SER A 272 11.79 18.19 -14.84
CA SER A 272 13.19 18.57 -14.88
C SER A 272 14.05 17.41 -15.40
N ALA A 273 15.06 17.71 -16.24
CA ALA A 273 16.00 16.70 -16.75
C ALA A 273 16.78 16.02 -15.60
N PRO A 274 17.34 14.80 -15.79
CA PRO A 274 18.20 14.15 -14.80
C PRO A 274 19.33 15.06 -14.33
N ASP A 275 19.61 15.03 -13.03
CA ASP A 275 20.67 15.84 -12.41
C ASP A 275 22.03 15.14 -12.44
N CYS A 276 22.05 13.90 -12.00
CA CYS A 276 23.27 13.14 -11.75
C CYS A 276 23.47 12.05 -12.81
N LYS A 277 24.73 11.64 -13.01
CA LYS A 277 25.14 10.62 -13.99
C LYS A 277 26.29 9.79 -13.43
N PRO A 278 26.62 8.64 -14.01
CA PRO A 278 27.80 7.86 -13.62
C PRO A 278 29.06 8.71 -13.55
N GLY A 279 29.80 8.60 -12.46
CA GLY A 279 31.01 9.40 -12.20
C GLY A 279 30.78 10.85 -11.76
N ASP A 280 29.52 11.32 -11.74
CA ASP A 280 29.12 12.66 -11.29
C ASP A 280 27.93 12.55 -10.33
N MET A 281 28.23 12.01 -9.15
CA MET A 281 27.29 11.82 -8.04
C MET A 281 27.76 12.65 -6.83
N PRO A 282 26.83 13.23 -6.05
CA PRO A 282 27.15 13.95 -4.83
C PRO A 282 27.67 12.99 -3.76
N LYS A 283 28.45 13.51 -2.81
CA LYS A 283 28.77 12.77 -1.58
C LYS A 283 27.50 12.63 -0.72
N PRO A 284 27.17 11.43 -0.22
CA PRO A 284 25.94 11.21 0.54
C PRO A 284 25.74 12.18 1.71
N GLU A 285 26.81 12.45 2.46
CA GLU A 285 26.80 13.29 3.66
C GLU A 285 26.62 14.80 3.40
N SER A 286 26.81 15.25 2.16
CA SER A 286 26.73 16.67 1.78
C SER A 286 25.91 16.88 0.52
N ASN A 287 24.90 16.04 0.29
CA ASN A 287 24.16 16.00 -0.95
C ASN A 287 23.16 17.18 -1.08
N THR A 288 23.41 18.06 -2.05
CA THR A 288 22.52 19.17 -2.44
C THR A 288 21.91 18.99 -3.84
N ARG A 289 21.96 17.76 -4.40
CA ARG A 289 21.48 17.42 -5.75
C ARG A 289 20.21 16.57 -5.69
N ARG A 290 19.57 16.36 -6.84
CA ARG A 290 18.28 15.64 -6.96
C ARG A 290 18.39 14.10 -6.98
N CYS A 291 19.60 13.54 -6.96
CA CYS A 291 19.80 12.10 -6.80
C CYS A 291 19.99 11.76 -5.33
N TYR A 292 19.19 10.84 -4.79
CA TYR A 292 19.29 10.42 -3.39
C TYR A 292 20.18 9.17 -3.27
N PRO A 293 21.15 9.16 -2.36
CA PRO A 293 21.94 7.96 -2.09
C PRO A 293 21.07 6.90 -1.44
N VAL A 294 21.18 5.66 -1.92
CA VAL A 294 20.49 4.47 -1.41
C VAL A 294 21.52 3.39 -1.16
N ILE A 295 21.53 2.85 0.05
CA ILE A 295 22.35 1.68 0.38
C ILE A 295 21.53 0.42 0.06
N TRP A 296 22.05 -0.45 -0.80
CA TRP A 296 21.37 -1.69 -1.18
C TRP A 296 22.34 -2.86 -1.29
N SER A 297 22.18 -3.91 -0.48
CA SER A 297 22.94 -5.14 -0.61
C SER A 297 22.13 -6.20 -1.36
N PRO A 298 22.66 -6.83 -2.43
CA PRO A 298 22.02 -7.97 -3.05
C PRO A 298 21.92 -9.15 -2.06
N PRO A 299 20.82 -9.95 -2.10
CA PRO A 299 20.66 -11.12 -1.25
C PRO A 299 21.78 -12.16 -1.40
N ASP A 300 22.35 -12.28 -2.60
CA ASP A 300 23.38 -13.27 -2.94
C ASP A 300 24.81 -12.80 -2.58
N SER A 301 24.99 -11.57 -2.09
CA SER A 301 26.30 -11.06 -1.68
C SER A 301 26.21 -10.08 -0.49
N PRO A 302 25.77 -10.55 0.70
CA PRO A 302 25.79 -9.76 1.92
C PRO A 302 27.22 -9.74 2.49
N GLY A 303 28.13 -9.03 1.84
CA GLY A 303 29.44 -8.77 2.41
C GLY A 303 29.29 -7.92 3.67
N ALA A 304 29.85 -8.36 4.81
CA ALA A 304 30.09 -7.46 5.92
C ALA A 304 30.93 -6.30 5.38
N GLU A 305 30.48 -5.05 5.61
CA GLU A 305 31.10 -3.82 5.09
C GLU A 305 30.90 -3.52 3.60
N TYR A 306 29.99 -4.21 2.90
CA TYR A 306 29.58 -3.78 1.55
C TYR A 306 28.67 -2.55 1.65
N GLU A 307 29.24 -1.36 1.44
CA GLU A 307 28.52 -0.09 1.31
C GLU A 307 28.41 0.34 -0.16
N PRO A 308 27.49 -0.23 -0.95
CA PRO A 308 27.16 0.32 -2.25
C PRO A 308 26.26 1.55 -2.01
N TYR A 309 26.87 2.72 -1.82
CA TYR A 309 26.17 4.00 -1.97
C TYR A 309 25.74 4.17 -3.43
N LEU A 310 24.47 3.91 -3.73
CA LEU A 310 23.90 4.05 -5.07
C LEU A 310 23.15 5.37 -5.21
#